data_AF-G3VHE9-F1
#
_entry.id   AF-G3VHE9-F1
#
_cell.length_a   1.000
_cell.length_b   1.000
_cell.length_c   1.000
_cell.angle_alpha   90.00
_cell.angle_beta   90.00
_cell.angle_gamma   90.00
#
_symmetry.space_group_name_H-M   'P 1'
#
loop_
_entity.id
_entity.type
_entity.pdbx_description
1 polymer ?
#
loop_
_entity_poly.entity_id
_entity_poly.type
_entity_poly.pdbx_seq_one_letter_code
_entity_poly.pdbx_strand_id
1 'polypeptide(L)'
;MDHHCPWVNNCVGENNQKYFVLFTMYIALISLHALIMVGFHFLYCFEEDWTECSSFAPPTTVILLILLCFEALLFLIFTSVMFGTQVHSICTDETGIERLKNENPTWEKLSSWEGMEAAFGGSFSLNWFNPFKSVDSKPDLLRATAVSGTASGGGGSSEPSGKTGDSPGCSG
;
A
#
# COMPACT_ATOMS: atom_id res chain seq x y z
N MET A 1 -14.63 -4.37 3.73
CA MET A 1 -14.66 -3.00 3.17
C MET A 1 -13.56 -2.21 3.84
N ASP A 2 -12.36 -2.16 3.27
CA ASP A 2 -12.00 -1.33 2.12
C ASP A 2 -12.68 0.05 2.17
N HIS A 3 -12.00 1.00 2.79
CA HIS A 3 -12.52 2.33 3.10
C HIS A 3 -12.47 3.23 1.87
N HIS A 4 -13.39 4.19 1.77
CA HIS A 4 -13.26 5.25 0.78
C HIS A 4 -12.22 6.26 1.26
N CYS A 5 -11.17 6.46 0.47
CA CYS A 5 -10.14 7.43 0.77
C CYS A 5 -10.34 8.67 -0.13
N PRO A 6 -10.84 9.80 0.43
CA PRO A 6 -11.14 10.98 -0.36
C PRO A 6 -9.89 11.59 -1.01
N TRP A 7 -8.71 11.32 -0.46
CA TRP A 7 -7.43 11.83 -0.97
C TRP A 7 -7.02 11.21 -2.32
N VAL A 8 -7.38 9.94 -2.54
CA VAL A 8 -7.18 9.26 -3.84
C VAL A 8 -8.45 9.27 -4.69
N ASN A 9 -9.53 9.87 -4.17
CA ASN A 9 -10.86 9.89 -4.76
C ASN A 9 -11.30 8.50 -5.25
N ASN A 10 -11.02 7.48 -4.43
CA ASN A 10 -11.24 6.09 -4.77
C ASN A 10 -11.44 5.25 -3.51
N CYS A 11 -12.13 4.12 -3.68
CA CYS A 11 -12.20 3.09 -2.66
C CYS A 11 -10.89 2.32 -2.63
N VAL A 12 -10.31 2.15 -1.44
CA VAL A 12 -9.09 1.38 -1.24
C VAL A 12 -9.48 0.01 -0.71
N GLY A 13 -9.19 -1.05 -1.47
CA GLY A 13 -9.47 -2.43 -1.11
C GLY A 13 -8.52 -3.46 -1.68
N GLU A 14 -8.86 -4.74 -1.54
CA GLU A 14 -7.96 -5.88 -1.85
C GLU A 14 -7.26 -5.75 -3.22
N ASN A 15 -7.99 -5.30 -4.24
CA ASN A 15 -7.47 -5.15 -5.60
C ASN A 15 -6.52 -3.94 -5.82
N ASN A 16 -6.50 -2.97 -4.91
CA ASN A 16 -5.64 -1.78 -5.04
C ASN A 16 -4.81 -1.44 -3.79
N GLN A 17 -4.87 -2.29 -2.77
CA GLN A 17 -4.16 -2.12 -1.50
C GLN A 17 -2.65 -1.98 -1.73
N LYS A 18 -2.06 -2.79 -2.61
CA LYS A 18 -0.65 -2.70 -3.02
C LYS A 18 -0.30 -1.30 -3.57
N TYR A 19 -1.12 -0.75 -4.45
CA TYR A 19 -0.88 0.58 -5.03
C TYR A 19 -0.95 1.67 -3.98
N PHE A 20 -1.89 1.58 -3.05
CA PHE A 20 -2.03 2.55 -1.97
C PHE A 20 -0.86 2.50 -0.97
N VAL A 21 -0.38 1.30 -0.63
CA VAL A 21 0.82 1.12 0.21
C VAL A 21 2.06 1.68 -0.49
N LEU A 22 2.24 1.40 -1.78
CA LEU A 22 3.35 1.96 -2.55
C LEU A 22 3.26 3.49 -2.65
N PHE A 23 2.07 4.02 -2.92
CA PHE A 23 1.83 5.47 -2.97
C PHE A 23 2.25 6.15 -1.65
N THR A 24 1.73 5.67 -0.51
CA THR A 24 2.05 6.25 0.80
C THR A 24 3.54 6.15 1.13
N MET A 25 4.19 5.02 0.80
CA MET A 25 5.64 4.86 0.94
C MET A 25 6.41 5.88 0.10
N TYR A 26 6.03 6.09 -1.17
CA TYR A 26 6.73 7.05 -2.03
C TYR A 26 6.59 8.50 -1.56
N ILE A 27 5.41 8.88 -1.06
CA ILE A 27 5.22 10.21 -0.49
C ILE A 27 6.05 10.38 0.80
N ALA A 28 6.17 9.35 1.63
CA ALA A 28 7.06 9.39 2.80
C ALA A 28 8.53 9.56 2.37
N LEU A 29 8.99 8.82 1.35
CA LEU A 29 10.36 8.90 0.85
C LEU A 29 10.69 10.27 0.23
N ILE A 30 9.79 10.85 -0.57
CA ILE A 30 10.05 12.18 -1.16
C ILE A 30 10.01 13.28 -0.09
N SER A 31 9.17 13.15 0.94
CA SER A 31 9.12 14.07 2.07
C SER A 31 10.43 13.99 2.90
N LEU A 32 10.93 12.77 3.15
CA LEU A 32 12.22 12.58 3.79
C LEU A 32 13.37 13.15 2.96
N HIS A 33 13.37 12.91 1.64
CA HIS A 33 14.35 13.49 0.73
C HIS A 33 14.33 15.02 0.77
N ALA A 34 13.16 15.64 0.77
CA ALA A 34 13.04 17.10 0.91
C ALA A 34 13.65 17.60 2.22
N LEU A 35 13.42 16.93 3.35
CA LEU A 35 14.03 17.29 4.64
C LEU A 35 15.55 17.18 4.63
N ILE A 36 16.08 16.12 4.01
CA ILE A 36 17.52 15.94 3.86
C ILE A 36 18.12 17.07 3.01
N MET A 37 17.48 17.41 1.88
CA MET A 37 17.94 18.50 1.01
C MET A 37 17.87 19.87 1.70
N VAL A 38 16.81 20.13 2.48
CA VAL A 38 16.71 21.35 3.31
C VAL A 38 17.82 21.40 4.35
N GLY A 39 18.10 20.27 5.01
CA GLY A 39 19.20 20.16 5.98
C GLY A 39 20.56 20.44 5.34
N PHE A 40 20.85 19.83 4.18
CA PHE A 40 22.10 20.09 3.46
C PHE A 40 22.21 21.53 2.99
N HIS A 41 21.15 22.11 2.44
CA HIS A 41 21.13 23.51 2.02
C HIS A 41 21.37 24.44 3.22
N PHE A 42 20.76 24.16 4.37
CA PHE A 42 20.97 24.94 5.59
C PHE A 42 22.42 24.85 6.09
N LEU A 43 23.02 23.65 6.09
CA LEU A 43 24.41 23.47 6.52
C LEU A 43 25.40 24.16 5.56
N TYR A 44 25.19 24.01 4.25
CA TYR A 44 26.04 24.65 3.24
C TYR A 44 25.99 26.18 3.33
N CYS A 45 24.80 26.76 3.45
CA CYS A 45 24.65 28.22 3.61
C CYS A 45 24.96 28.75 5.01
N PHE A 46 25.14 27.88 5.99
CA PHE A 46 25.66 28.28 7.29
C PHE A 46 27.18 28.39 7.28
N GLU A 47 27.85 27.57 6.47
CA GLU A 47 29.31 27.56 6.32
C GLU A 47 29.81 28.65 5.36
N GLU A 48 29.08 28.92 4.27
CA GLU A 48 29.35 30.05 3.36
C GLU A 48 28.47 31.26 3.69
N ASP A 49 28.96 32.48 3.49
CA ASP A 49 28.15 33.69 3.73
C ASP A 49 26.83 33.62 2.92
N TRP A 50 25.69 33.69 3.64
CA TRP A 50 24.31 33.55 3.12
C TRP A 50 23.98 34.38 1.88
N THR A 51 24.78 35.40 1.58
CA THR A 51 24.65 36.32 0.44
C THR A 51 24.94 35.69 -0.91
N GLU A 52 25.79 34.66 -0.97
CA GLU A 52 26.13 33.96 -2.23
C GLU A 52 25.28 32.70 -2.45
N CYS A 53 24.52 32.30 -1.42
CA CYS A 53 23.95 30.98 -1.35
C CYS A 53 22.59 30.84 -2.06
N SER A 54 21.93 31.96 -2.38
CA SER A 54 20.60 31.96 -2.97
C SER A 54 20.37 33.17 -3.87
N SER A 55 19.62 32.98 -4.97
CA SER A 55 19.20 34.09 -5.85
C SER A 55 18.16 35.01 -5.20
N PHE A 56 17.53 34.59 -4.11
CA PHE A 56 16.60 35.40 -3.32
C PHE A 56 17.29 36.09 -2.13
N ALA A 57 16.68 37.15 -1.61
CA ALA A 57 17.16 37.80 -0.40
C ALA A 57 17.18 36.80 0.78
N PRO A 58 18.20 36.86 1.67
CA PRO A 58 18.34 35.95 2.81
C PRO A 58 17.06 35.72 3.64
N PRO A 59 16.26 36.75 4.00
CA PRO A 59 15.03 36.51 4.77
C PRO A 59 13.97 35.70 4.01
N THR A 60 13.87 35.88 2.69
CA THR A 60 12.92 35.12 1.85
C THR A 60 13.30 33.65 1.82
N THR A 61 14.57 33.34 1.61
CA THR A 61 15.07 31.96 1.55
C THR A 61 14.86 31.24 2.88
N VAL A 62 15.13 31.89 4.00
CA VAL A 62 14.88 31.31 5.33
C VAL A 62 13.39 31.01 5.52
N ILE A 63 12.49 31.91 5.14
CA ILE A 63 11.03 31.68 5.23
C ILE A 63 10.62 30.48 4.37
N LEU A 64 11.11 30.39 3.13
CA LEU A 64 10.81 29.27 2.23
C LEU A 64 11.32 27.93 2.79
N LEU A 65 12.53 27.90 3.36
CA LEU A 65 13.09 26.71 4.01
C LEU A 65 12.28 26.26 5.22
N ILE A 66 11.79 27.20 6.04
CA ILE A 66 10.94 26.90 7.20
C ILE A 66 9.61 26.30 6.74
N LEU A 67 8.96 26.91 5.75
CA LEU A 67 7.69 26.43 5.21
C LEU A 67 7.83 25.03 4.60
N LEU A 68 8.88 24.82 3.80
CA LEU A 68 9.17 23.52 3.18
C LEU A 68 9.49 22.44 4.23
N CYS A 69 10.23 22.80 5.29
CA CYS A 69 10.51 21.88 6.39
C CYS A 69 9.23 21.47 7.13
N PHE A 70 8.37 22.44 7.45
CA PHE A 70 7.09 22.18 8.11
C PHE A 70 6.17 21.30 7.25
N GLU A 71 6.03 21.62 5.97
CA GLU A 71 5.25 20.84 5.01
C GLU A 71 5.78 19.40 4.91
N ALA A 72 7.08 19.24 4.70
CA ALA A 72 7.70 17.93 4.55
C ALA A 72 7.59 17.08 5.83
N LEU A 73 7.71 17.68 7.02
CA LEU A 73 7.50 16.97 8.29
C LEU A 73 6.05 16.51 8.47
N LEU A 74 5.07 17.37 8.16
CA LEU A 74 3.66 17.02 8.24
C LEU A 74 3.32 15.85 7.32
N PHE A 75 3.72 15.94 6.04
CA PHE A 75 3.47 14.86 5.09
C PHE A 75 4.23 13.59 5.47
N LEU A 76 5.48 13.67 5.92
CA LEU A 76 6.25 12.51 6.34
C LEU A 76 5.56 11.76 7.49
N ILE A 77 5.17 12.46 8.56
CA ILE A 77 4.53 11.84 9.72
C ILE A 77 3.17 11.24 9.31
N PHE A 78 2.34 12.02 8.62
CA PHE A 78 1.02 11.57 8.19
C PHE A 78 1.10 10.31 7.30
N THR A 79 1.95 10.35 6.28
CA THR A 79 2.08 9.22 5.34
C THR A 79 2.79 8.02 5.95
N SER A 80 3.70 8.21 6.90
CA SER A 80 4.32 7.09 7.63
C SER A 80 3.32 6.35 8.51
N VAL A 81 2.43 7.08 9.20
CA VAL A 81 1.34 6.47 9.99
C VAL A 81 0.38 5.71 9.06
N MET A 82 -0.04 6.32 7.96
CA MET A 82 -0.93 5.68 6.99
C MET A 82 -0.29 4.43 6.36
N PHE A 83 0.98 4.50 5.98
CA PHE A 83 1.73 3.33 5.49
C PHE A 83 1.75 2.22 6.54
N GLY A 84 2.08 2.55 7.79
CA GLY A 84 2.11 1.60 8.90
C GLY A 84 0.75 0.93 9.16
N THR A 85 -0.35 1.70 9.11
CA THR A 85 -1.69 1.14 9.27
C THR A 85 -2.04 0.18 8.13
N GLN A 86 -1.66 0.52 6.89
CA GLN A 86 -1.93 -0.36 5.75
C GLN A 86 -1.13 -1.66 5.81
N VAL A 87 0.15 -1.58 6.16
CA VAL A 87 1.00 -2.77 6.34
C VAL A 87 0.46 -3.63 7.48
N HIS A 88 0.09 -3.02 8.60
CA HIS A 88 -0.51 -3.74 9.73
C HIS A 88 -1.81 -4.45 9.34
N SER A 89 -2.69 -3.77 8.59
CA SER A 89 -3.91 -4.37 8.05
C SER A 89 -3.60 -5.56 7.15
N ILE A 90 -2.65 -5.46 6.21
CA ILE A 90 -2.23 -6.60 5.37
C ILE A 90 -1.78 -7.78 6.23
N CYS A 91 -0.90 -7.52 7.19
CA CYS A 91 -0.36 -8.56 8.07
C CYS A 91 -1.42 -9.21 8.96
N THR A 92 -2.46 -8.48 9.36
CA THR A 92 -3.48 -8.98 10.30
C THR A 92 -4.64 -9.66 9.58
N ASP A 93 -5.06 -9.17 8.40
CA ASP A 93 -6.23 -9.70 7.70
C ASP A 93 -6.02 -11.14 7.23
N GLU A 94 -4.83 -11.45 6.67
CA GLU A 94 -4.46 -12.84 6.31
C GLU A 94 -4.44 -13.76 7.55
N THR A 95 -3.87 -13.29 8.67
CA THR A 95 -3.90 -14.08 9.92
C THR A 95 -5.32 -14.28 10.47
N GLY A 96 -6.27 -13.40 10.11
CA GLY A 96 -7.69 -13.51 10.42
C GLY A 96 -8.41 -14.57 9.58
N ILE A 97 -8.11 -14.63 8.29
CA ILE A 97 -8.61 -15.67 7.37
C ILE A 97 -8.10 -17.06 7.79
N GLU A 98 -6.83 -17.17 8.17
CA GLU A 98 -6.25 -18.41 8.71
C GLU A 98 -7.02 -18.92 9.95
N ARG A 99 -7.43 -18.01 10.85
CA ARG A 99 -8.23 -18.35 12.03
C ARG A 99 -9.64 -18.83 11.69
N LEU A 100 -10.24 -18.31 10.62
CA LEU A 100 -11.58 -18.72 10.17
C LEU A 100 -11.57 -20.06 9.42
N LYS A 101 -10.43 -20.43 8.81
CA LYS A 101 -10.35 -21.65 7.99
C LYS A 101 -10.28 -22.96 8.79
N ASN A 102 -10.12 -22.91 10.12
CA ASN A 102 -10.18 -24.07 11.04
C ASN A 102 -9.38 -25.31 10.58
N GLU A 103 -8.32 -25.14 9.78
CA GLU A 103 -7.30 -26.15 9.54
C GLU A 103 -6.40 -26.18 10.78
N ASN A 104 -6.17 -27.37 11.33
CA ASN A 104 -5.49 -27.56 12.61
C ASN A 104 -4.20 -26.72 12.71
N PRO A 105 -3.98 -25.98 13.81
CA PRO A 105 -2.83 -25.10 13.98
C PRO A 105 -1.57 -25.96 14.12
N THR A 106 -0.91 -26.22 13.01
CA THR A 106 0.45 -26.72 13.03
C THR A 106 1.31 -25.51 13.38
N TRP A 107 1.85 -25.54 14.59
CA TRP A 107 2.55 -24.45 15.28
C TRP A 107 3.83 -23.99 14.58
N GLU A 108 3.71 -23.38 13.40
CA GLU A 108 4.70 -22.45 12.90
C GLU A 108 4.03 -21.10 12.83
N LYS A 109 4.54 -20.14 13.62
CA LYS A 109 4.18 -18.73 13.48
C LYS A 109 4.48 -18.34 12.04
N LEU A 110 3.47 -18.37 11.17
CA LEU A 110 3.61 -17.75 9.87
C LEU A 110 3.96 -16.29 10.14
N SER A 111 5.15 -15.91 9.72
CA SER A 111 5.78 -14.63 10.03
C SER A 111 4.94 -13.55 9.36
N SER A 112 4.78 -12.38 9.98
CA SER A 112 4.14 -11.21 9.34
C SER A 112 4.72 -10.90 7.94
N TRP A 113 5.92 -11.41 7.68
CA TRP A 113 6.59 -11.43 6.39
C TRP A 113 5.85 -12.20 5.28
N GLU A 114 5.24 -13.34 5.57
CA GLU A 114 4.53 -14.16 4.57
C GLU A 114 3.26 -13.46 4.07
N GLY A 115 2.58 -12.70 4.93
CA GLY A 115 1.46 -11.84 4.54
C GLY A 115 1.89 -10.72 3.59
N MET A 116 3.07 -10.11 3.83
CA MET A 116 3.63 -9.16 2.88
C MET A 116 4.03 -9.83 1.56
N GLU A 117 4.57 -11.06 1.63
CA GLU A 117 4.94 -11.84 0.46
C GLU A 117 3.74 -12.13 -0.45
N ALA A 118 2.59 -12.48 0.14
CA ALA A 118 1.33 -12.66 -0.57
C ALA A 118 0.85 -11.36 -1.23
N ALA A 119 0.87 -10.24 -0.51
CA ALA A 119 0.36 -8.96 -1.02
C ALA A 119 1.25 -8.33 -2.11
N PHE A 120 2.56 -8.58 -2.10
CA PHE A 120 3.50 -7.99 -3.05
C PHE A 120 3.92 -8.93 -4.19
N GLY A 121 3.63 -10.23 -4.08
CA GLY A 121 3.76 -11.21 -5.16
C GLY A 121 5.04 -12.05 -5.11
N GLY A 122 5.29 -12.72 -3.99
CA GLY A 122 6.46 -13.57 -3.77
C GLY A 122 7.60 -12.86 -3.04
N SER A 123 8.71 -13.55 -2.81
CA SER A 123 9.84 -13.09 -1.99
C SER A 123 10.30 -11.66 -2.28
N PHE A 124 10.86 -11.00 -1.25
CA PHE A 124 11.35 -9.63 -1.36
C PHE A 124 12.31 -9.46 -2.54
N SER A 125 11.89 -8.60 -3.48
CA SER A 125 12.67 -8.27 -4.66
C SER A 125 12.40 -6.82 -5.05
N LEU A 126 13.27 -6.23 -5.88
CA LEU A 126 13.06 -4.88 -6.40
C LEU A 126 11.73 -4.71 -7.16
N ASN A 127 11.09 -5.82 -7.56
CA ASN A 127 9.78 -5.83 -8.18
C ASN A 127 8.65 -5.43 -7.22
N TRP A 128 8.85 -5.51 -5.90
CA TRP A 128 7.87 -5.08 -4.91
C TRP A 128 7.56 -3.59 -5.03
N PHE A 129 8.57 -2.80 -5.38
CA PHE A 129 8.45 -1.37 -5.61
C PHE A 129 7.84 -1.05 -6.99
N ASN A 130 7.69 -2.02 -7.90
CA ASN A 130 7.11 -1.76 -9.20
C ASN A 130 5.57 -1.86 -9.13
N PRO A 131 4.83 -0.76 -9.33
CA PRO A 131 3.36 -0.81 -9.33
C PRO A 131 2.82 -1.66 -10.49
N PHE A 132 3.52 -1.77 -11.62
CA PHE A 132 2.98 -2.43 -12.82
C PHE A 132 3.14 -3.94 -12.85
N LYS A 133 3.76 -4.56 -11.83
CA LYS A 133 3.82 -6.02 -11.73
C LYS A 133 2.64 -6.53 -10.91
N SER A 134 1.72 -7.19 -11.62
CA SER A 134 0.64 -7.96 -11.02
C SER A 134 1.21 -9.05 -10.12
N VAL A 135 0.59 -9.22 -8.95
CA VAL A 135 0.73 -10.45 -8.18
C VAL A 135 0.14 -11.54 -9.07
N ASP A 136 0.97 -12.46 -9.55
CA ASP A 136 0.47 -13.62 -10.26
C ASP A 136 -0.44 -14.37 -9.29
N SER A 137 -1.76 -14.16 -9.42
CA SER A 137 -2.76 -14.96 -8.73
C SER A 137 -2.39 -16.40 -9.03
N LYS A 138 -2.02 -17.18 -8.00
CA LYS A 138 -1.89 -18.64 -8.14
C LYS A 138 -3.15 -19.09 -8.89
N PRO A 139 -3.02 -19.61 -10.11
CA PRO A 139 -4.19 -19.88 -10.94
C PRO A 139 -4.98 -20.96 -10.24
N ASP A 140 -6.18 -20.62 -9.74
CA ASP A 140 -7.36 -21.46 -9.49
C ASP A 140 -7.13 -22.99 -9.50
N LEU A 141 -6.15 -23.48 -8.73
CA LEU A 141 -5.86 -24.91 -8.64
C LEU A 141 -6.88 -25.63 -7.74
N LEU A 142 -7.89 -24.90 -7.28
CA LEU A 142 -9.10 -25.40 -6.62
C LEU A 142 -10.32 -25.41 -7.55
N ARG A 143 -10.25 -24.80 -8.74
CA ARG A 143 -11.33 -24.88 -9.74
C ARG A 143 -11.16 -26.06 -10.70
N ALA A 144 -9.93 -26.54 -10.89
CA ALA A 144 -9.65 -27.70 -11.74
C ALA A 144 -10.04 -29.05 -11.08
N THR A 145 -10.03 -29.14 -9.76
CA THR A 145 -10.44 -30.35 -9.03
C THR A 145 -11.97 -30.49 -8.90
N ALA A 146 -12.73 -29.39 -9.01
CA ALA A 146 -14.19 -29.43 -8.96
C ALA A 146 -14.86 -29.89 -10.28
N VAL A 147 -14.13 -29.94 -11.41
CA VAL A 147 -14.70 -30.30 -12.72
C VAL A 147 -14.52 -31.79 -13.07
N SER A 148 -13.69 -32.55 -12.34
CA SER A 148 -13.46 -33.99 -12.64
C SER A 148 -14.36 -34.97 -11.88
N GLY A 149 -15.28 -34.48 -11.04
CA GLY A 149 -15.88 -35.27 -9.97
C GLY A 149 -17.36 -35.63 -10.04
N THR A 150 -18.13 -35.32 -11.09
CA THR A 150 -19.56 -35.68 -11.14
C THR A 150 -20.11 -35.82 -12.57
N ALA A 151 -19.88 -36.98 -13.19
CA ALA A 151 -20.65 -37.41 -14.37
C ALA A 151 -21.57 -38.57 -13.98
N SER A 152 -22.74 -38.28 -13.41
CA SER A 152 -23.94 -39.13 -13.53
C SER A 152 -25.18 -38.40 -13.00
N GLY A 153 -26.19 -38.23 -13.86
CA GLY A 153 -27.59 -38.17 -13.44
C GLY A 153 -28.30 -36.80 -13.39
N GLY A 154 -29.01 -36.47 -14.47
CA GLY A 154 -30.44 -36.10 -14.41
C GLY A 154 -30.87 -34.73 -13.84
N GLY A 155 -31.28 -33.84 -14.76
CA GLY A 155 -32.52 -33.04 -14.68
C GLY A 155 -32.67 -31.98 -13.58
N GLY A 156 -32.79 -30.70 -13.98
CA GLY A 156 -33.37 -29.66 -13.14
C GLY A 156 -32.91 -28.25 -13.50
N SER A 157 -33.86 -27.42 -13.95
CA SER A 157 -33.71 -26.00 -14.25
C SER A 157 -33.05 -25.20 -13.12
N SER A 158 -32.13 -24.31 -13.47
CA SER A 158 -32.03 -22.93 -12.94
C SER A 158 -30.80 -22.23 -13.51
N GLU A 159 -31.02 -21.13 -14.22
CA GLU A 159 -30.00 -20.12 -14.50
C GLU A 159 -29.41 -19.58 -13.19
N PRO A 160 -28.07 -19.50 -13.03
CA PRO A 160 -27.49 -18.60 -12.06
C PRO A 160 -27.28 -17.25 -12.75
N SER A 161 -28.11 -16.29 -12.36
CA SER A 161 -27.87 -14.86 -12.58
C SER A 161 -26.45 -14.51 -12.17
N GLY A 162 -25.67 -14.00 -13.12
CA GLY A 162 -24.45 -13.25 -12.86
C GLY A 162 -24.80 -12.00 -12.07
N LYS A 163 -24.73 -12.09 -10.74
CA LYS A 163 -24.59 -10.91 -9.88
C LYS A 163 -23.10 -10.67 -9.71
N THR A 164 -22.59 -9.75 -10.51
CA THR A 164 -21.44 -8.93 -10.10
C THR A 164 -21.77 -8.40 -8.71
N GLY A 165 -20.94 -8.77 -7.73
CA GLY A 165 -21.03 -8.24 -6.38
C GLY A 165 -20.61 -6.77 -6.40
N ASP A 166 -21.48 -5.90 -6.88
CA ASP A 166 -21.38 -4.48 -6.63
C ASP A 166 -21.57 -4.26 -5.13
N SER A 167 -20.46 -4.04 -4.44
CA SER A 167 -20.44 -3.57 -3.07
C SER A 167 -21.10 -2.19 -3.00
N PRO A 168 -22.21 -2.01 -2.25
CA PRO A 168 -23.03 -0.80 -2.28
C PRO A 168 -22.44 0.33 -1.40
N GLY A 169 -21.18 0.69 -1.62
CA GLY A 169 -20.46 1.67 -0.78
C GLY A 169 -19.49 2.61 -1.50
N CYS A 170 -19.35 2.52 -2.82
CA CYS A 170 -18.37 3.29 -3.61
C CYS A 170 -19.04 4.16 -4.69
N SER A 171 -20.14 4.81 -4.34
CA SER A 171 -20.83 5.76 -5.22
C SER A 171 -20.97 7.09 -4.47
N GLY A 172 -20.07 8.03 -4.72
CA GLY A 172 -20.09 9.37 -4.14
C GLY A 172 -18.84 10.16 -4.47
#